data_AF-A0A382LII2-F1
#
_entry.id   AF-A0A382LII2-F1
#
_cell.length_a   1.000
_cell.length_b   1.000
_cell.length_c   1.000
_cell.angle_alpha   90.00
_cell.angle_beta   90.00
_cell.angle_gamma   90.00
#
_symmetry.space_group_name_H-M   'P 1'
#
loop_
_entity.id
_entity.type
_entity.pdbx_description
1 polymer ?
#
loop_
_entity_poly.entity_id
_entity_poly.type
_entity_poly.pdbx_seq_one_letter_code
_entity_poly.pdbx_strand_id
1 'polypeptide(L)' 'MMVNKTYRVAMVGGCGMWGRHYLRAYAQHPYCEIVALVDQAKDRRAEA' A
#
# COMPACT_ATOMS: atom_id res chain seq x y z
N MET A 1 18.02 20.89 8.07
CA MET A 1 16.83 20.17 8.54
C MET A 1 16.34 19.30 7.39
N MET A 2 16.38 17.98 7.53
CA MET A 2 15.92 17.07 6.48
C MET A 2 14.38 17.09 6.53
N VAL A 3 13.74 17.51 5.44
CA VAL A 3 12.28 17.40 5.32
C VAL A 3 11.95 15.92 5.36
N ASN A 4 11.25 15.46 6.40
CA ASN A 4 10.67 14.11 6.42
C ASN A 4 9.62 14.04 5.32
N LYS A 5 10.05 13.67 4.12
CA LYS A 5 9.19 13.61 2.94
C LYS A 5 8.43 12.29 2.97
N THR A 6 7.12 12.39 3.16
CA THR A 6 6.22 11.25 3.03
C THR A 6 5.88 11.02 1.55
N TYR A 7 6.08 9.79 1.09
CA TYR A 7 5.70 9.31 -0.24
C TYR A 7 4.29 8.76 -0.19
N ARG A 8 3.37 9.37 -0.95
CA ARG A 8 1.99 8.90 -1.09
C ARG A 8 1.95 7.81 -2.16
N VAL A 9 1.44 6.64 -1.80
CA VAL A 9 1.49 5.44 -2.64
C VAL A 9 0.08 4.92 -2.90
N ALA A 10 -0.23 4.70 -4.18
CA ALA A 10 -1.39 3.93 -4.62
C ALA A 10 -0.91 2.57 -5.12
N MET A 11 -1.53 1.48 -4.69
CA MET A 11 -1.10 0.12 -5.05
C MET A 11 -2.19 -0.62 -5.81
N VAL A 12 -1.87 -1.07 -7.03
CA VAL A 12 -2.72 -1.92 -7.85
C VAL A 12 -2.36 -3.40 -7.59
N GLY A 13 -3.36 -4.23 -7.31
CA GLY A 13 -3.19 -5.65 -7.00
C GLY A 13 -2.55 -5.92 -5.62
N GLY A 14 -2.50 -4.92 -4.74
CA GLY A 14 -1.89 -5.02 -3.40
C GLY A 14 -2.54 -6.05 -2.49
N CYS A 15 -3.76 -6.48 -2.79
CA CYS A 15 -4.50 -7.50 -2.02
C CYS A 15 -4.34 -8.91 -2.62
N GLY A 16 -3.56 -9.06 -3.69
CA GLY A 16 -3.25 -10.34 -4.32
C GLY A 16 -2.19 -11.15 -3.56
N MET A 17 -1.96 -12.38 -4.02
CA MET A 17 -1.01 -13.32 -3.40
C MET A 17 0.39 -12.73 -3.20
N TRP A 18 0.87 -11.97 -4.18
CA TRP A 18 2.18 -11.30 -4.14
C TRP A 18 2.09 -9.85 -3.65
N GLY A 19 1.05 -9.13 -4.06
CA GLY A 19 0.84 -7.72 -3.71
C GLY A 19 0.83 -7.47 -2.21
N ARG A 20 0.28 -8.40 -1.42
CA ARG A 20 0.17 -8.28 0.04
C ARG A 20 1.53 -8.13 0.75
N HIS A 21 2.58 -8.71 0.17
CA HIS A 21 3.93 -8.61 0.72
C HIS A 21 4.48 -7.20 0.58
N TYR A 22 4.26 -6.58 -0.59
CA TYR A 22 4.64 -5.18 -0.83
C TYR A 22 3.74 -4.22 -0.07
N LEU A 23 2.44 -4.45 -0.05
CA LEU A 23 1.48 -3.69 0.73
C LEU A 23 1.94 -3.58 2.20
N ARG A 24 2.28 -4.71 2.82
CA ARG A 24 2.83 -4.74 4.19
C ARG A 24 4.14 -3.96 4.31
N ALA A 25 5.08 -4.13 3.38
CA ALA A 25 6.36 -3.42 3.43
C ALA A 25 6.17 -1.89 3.35
N TYR A 26 5.31 -1.42 2.45
CA TYR A 26 5.02 0.01 2.30
C TYR A 26 4.23 0.57 3.48
N ALA A 27 3.30 -0.20 4.07
CA ALA A 27 2.55 0.22 5.25
C ALA A 27 3.44 0.36 6.50
N GLN A 28 4.54 -0.39 6.57
CA GLN A 28 5.48 -0.36 7.69
C GLN A 28 6.63 0.64 7.49
N HIS A 29 6.78 1.22 6.30
CA HIS A 29 7.90 2.10 6.00
C HIS A 29 7.62 3.53 6.50
N PRO A 30 8.52 4.13 7.31
CA PRO A 30 8.24 5.39 8.02
C PRO A 30 8.06 6.61 7.12
N TYR A 31 8.44 6.49 5.84
CA TYR A 31 8.29 7.55 4.85
C TYR A 31 7.19 7.26 3.84
N CYS A 32 6.36 6.24 4.02
CA CYS A 32 5.31 5.88 3.08
C CYS A 32 3.93 6.04 3.71
N GLU A 33 3.00 6.56 2.91
CA GLU A 33 1.58 6.61 3.23
C GLU A 33 0.82 5.94 2.09
N ILE A 34 0.10 4.86 2.39
CA ILE A 34 -0.73 4.19 1.39
C ILE A 34 -2.07 4.93 1.33
N VAL A 35 -2.34 5.57 0.19
CA VAL A 35 -3.50 6.44 0.00
C VAL A 35 -4.60 5.78 -0.84
N ALA A 36 -4.30 4.67 -1.51
CA ALA A 36 -5.29 3.91 -2.27
C ALA A 36 -4.84 2.45 -2.50
N LEU A 37 -5.82 1.53 -2.44
CA LEU A 37 -5.71 0.16 -2.90
C LEU A 37 -6.67 -0.07 -4.07
N VAL A 38 -6.13 -0.57 -5.18
CA VAL A 38 -6.89 -0.86 -6.40
C VAL A 38 -6.80 -2.35 -6.67
N ASP A 39 -7.94 -3.02 -6.71
CA ASP A 39 -8.04 -4.44 -7.10
C ASP A 39 -9.34 -4.65 -7.88
N GLN A 40 -9.39 -5.63 -8.77
CA GLN A 40 -10.64 -6.02 -9.44
C GLN A 40 -11.48 -6.95 -8.56
N ALA A 41 -10.83 -7.79 -7.75
CA ALA A 41 -11.49 -8.65 -6.77
C ALA A 41 -11.98 -7.79 -5.61
N LYS A 42 -13.27 -7.47 -5.61
CA LYS A 42 -13.86 -6.52 -4.66
C LYS A 42 -13.63 -6.93 -3.21
N ASP A 43 -13.73 -8.21 -2.92
CA ASP A 43 -13.68 -8.76 -1.57
C ASP A 43 -12.28 -8.63 -0.95
N ARG A 44 -11.23 -8.78 -1.76
CA ARG A 44 -9.85 -8.71 -1.27
C ARG A 44 -9.44 -7.31 -0.80
N ARG A 45 -10.08 -6.25 -1.31
CA ARG A 45 -9.83 -4.88 -0.82
C ARG A 45 -10.42 -4.61 0.55
N ALA A 46 -11.47 -5.32 0.94
CA ALA A 46 -12.15 -5.09 2.22
C ALA A 46 -11.41 -5.72 3.41
N GLU A 47 -10.55 -6.71 3.14
CA GLU A 47 -9.78 -7.46 4.14
C GLU A 47 -8.35 -6.91 4.34
N ALA A 48 -7.95 -5.92 3.54
CA ALA A 48 -6.60 -5.35 3.51
C ALA A 48 -6.47 -4.10 4.40
#